data_AF-A0A8H8X0W1-F1
#
_entry.id   AF-A0A8H8X0W1-F1
#
_cell.length_a   1.000
_cell.length_b   1.000
_cell.length_c   1.000
_cell.angle_alpha   90.00
_cell.angle_beta   90.00
_cell.angle_gamma   90.00
#
_symmetry.space_group_name_H-M   'P 1'
#
loop_
_entity.id
_entity.type
_entity.pdbx_description
1 polymer ?
#
loop_
_entity_poly.entity_id
_entity_poly.type
_entity_poly.pdbx_seq_one_letter_code
_entity_poly.pdbx_strand_id
1 'polypeptide(L)' 'MSDKVYVAIYEHRHGEEVSVHKTEAGAAALKDDIAERWWDTELKGRPMPPNEIGETYFHIMGERGEEFFSVHPCEVEK' A
#
# COMPACT_ATOMS: atom_id res chain seq x y z
N MET A 1 17.99 -13.53 -18.61
CA MET A 1 16.64 -13.21 -18.11
C MET A 1 16.86 -12.24 -16.97
N SER A 2 16.29 -11.04 -17.05
CA SER A 2 16.20 -10.12 -15.90
C SER A 2 15.16 -10.69 -14.94
N ASP A 3 15.46 -10.68 -13.65
CA ASP A 3 14.49 -11.13 -12.66
C ASP A 3 13.43 -10.03 -12.49
N LYS A 4 12.16 -10.38 -12.68
CA LYS A 4 11.04 -9.45 -12.47
C LYS A 4 10.69 -9.40 -10.99
N VAL A 5 10.59 -8.20 -10.45
CA VAL A 5 10.14 -7.91 -9.09
C VAL A 5 9.01 -6.88 -9.11
N TYR A 6 8.35 -6.71 -7.97
CA TYR A 6 7.26 -5.77 -7.78
C TYR A 6 7.60 -4.89 -6.58
N VAL A 7 7.76 -3.60 -6.81
CA VAL A 7 8.11 -2.61 -5.79
C VAL A 7 6.82 -1.96 -5.32
N ALA A 8 6.47 -2.17 -4.06
CA ALA A 8 5.37 -1.45 -3.40
C ALA A 8 5.94 -0.22 -2.69
N ILE A 9 5.30 0.92 -2.93
CA ILE A 9 5.66 2.22 -2.36
C ILE A 9 4.46 2.72 -1.56
N TYR A 10 4.68 3.02 -0.28
CA TYR A 10 3.73 3.64 0.61
C TYR A 10 4.22 5.03 1.01
N GLU A 11 3.55 6.05 0.50
CA GLU A 11 3.84 7.45 0.81
C GLU A 11 2.91 7.93 1.92
N HIS A 12 3.46 8.52 2.97
CA HIS A 12 2.71 9.07 4.09
C HIS A 12 3.37 10.33 4.65
N ARG A 13 2.70 11.01 5.60
CA ARG A 13 3.16 12.30 6.16
C ARG A 13 4.57 12.32 6.78
N HIS A 14 5.18 11.17 7.03
CA HIS A 14 6.51 11.07 7.65
C HIS A 14 7.60 10.61 6.67
N GLY A 15 7.25 10.28 5.42
CA GLY A 15 8.19 9.80 4.42
C GLY A 15 7.59 8.72 3.55
N GLU A 16 8.46 7.90 3.00
CA GLU A 16 8.11 6.82 2.09
C GLU A 16 8.66 5.50 2.63
N GLU A 17 7.82 4.46 2.63
CA GLU A 17 8.22 3.08 2.89
C GLU A 17 8.21 2.28 1.59
N VAL A 18 9.35 1.66 1.26
CA VAL A 18 9.53 0.88 0.02
C VAL A 18 9.76 -0.58 0.37
N SER A 19 9.04 -1.48 -0.32
CA SER A 19 9.22 -2.92 -0.19
C SER A 19 9.25 -3.62 -1.55
N VAL A 20 10.03 -4.71 -1.63
CA VAL A 20 10.23 -5.46 -2.88
C VAL A 20 9.68 -6.87 -2.74
N HIS A 21 8.84 -7.26 -3.69
CA HIS A 21 8.11 -8.53 -3.70
C HIS A 21 8.40 -9.32 -4.97
N LYS A 22 8.34 -10.65 -4.88
CA LYS A 22 8.49 -11.54 -6.05
C LYS A 22 7.23 -11.60 -6.92
N THR A 23 6.08 -11.26 -6.35
CA THR A 23 4.78 -11.34 -7.02
C THR A 23 4.00 -10.05 -6.86
N GLU A 24 3.20 -9.73 -7.87
CA GLU A 24 2.29 -8.58 -7.85
C GLU A 24 1.29 -8.69 -6.70
N ALA A 25 0.74 -9.89 -6.50
CA ALA A 25 -0.20 -10.16 -5.42
C ALA A 25 0.43 -9.95 -4.03
N GLY A 26 1.72 -10.27 -3.85
CA GLY A 26 2.43 -10.01 -2.60
C GLY A 26 2.62 -8.52 -2.34
N ALA A 27 2.99 -7.77 -3.38
CA ALA A 27 3.09 -6.31 -3.31
C ALA A 27 1.71 -5.67 -3.04
N ALA A 28 0.66 -6.13 -3.69
CA ALA A 28 -0.70 -5.61 -3.51
C ALA A 28 -1.28 -5.94 -2.13
N ALA A 29 -0.99 -7.11 -1.57
CA ALA A 29 -1.45 -7.50 -0.23
C ALA A 29 -0.97 -6.56 0.88
N LEU A 30 0.20 -5.93 0.69
CA LEU A 30 0.71 -4.92 1.63
C LEU A 30 -0.27 -3.75 1.82
N LYS A 31 -1.08 -3.43 0.80
CA LYS A 31 -2.09 -2.38 0.87
C LYS A 31 -3.12 -2.67 1.96
N ASP A 32 -3.57 -3.92 2.06
CA ASP A 32 -4.51 -4.36 3.09
C ASP A 32 -3.83 -4.39 4.47
N ASP A 33 -2.60 -4.90 4.56
CA ASP A 33 -1.82 -4.94 5.82
C ASP A 33 -1.60 -3.53 6.42
N ILE A 34 -1.30 -2.54 5.58
CA ILE A 34 -1.13 -1.14 6.01
C ILE A 34 -2.46 -0.59 6.51
N ALA A 35 -3.54 -0.80 5.77
CA ALA A 35 -4.84 -0.30 6.13
C ALA A 35 -5.34 -0.91 7.44
N GLU A 36 -5.20 -2.22 7.65
CA GLU A 36 -5.52 -2.88 8.92
C GLU A 36 -4.74 -2.29 10.10
N ARG A 37 -3.46 -1.96 9.90
CA ARG A 37 -2.60 -1.39 10.94
C ARG A 37 -3.01 0.02 11.34
N TRP A 38 -3.42 0.85 10.37
CA TRP A 38 -3.61 2.28 10.59
C TRP A 38 -5.07 2.73 10.64
N TRP A 39 -6.03 1.87 10.28
CA TRP A 39 -7.45 2.22 10.19
C TRP A 39 -7.97 2.93 11.44
N ASP A 40 -7.85 2.30 12.61
CA ASP A 40 -8.38 2.86 13.85
C ASP A 40 -7.66 4.13 14.31
N THR A 41 -6.41 4.31 13.86
CA THR A 41 -5.58 5.47 14.20
C THR A 41 -5.95 6.68 13.34
N GLU A 42 -5.98 6.52 12.01
CA GLU A 42 -6.15 7.63 11.07
C GLU A 42 -7.64 7.88 10.70
N LEU A 43 -8.49 6.87 10.84
CA LEU A 43 -9.93 6.90 10.52
C LEU A 43 -10.81 6.66 11.74
N LYS A 44 -10.39 7.17 12.91
CA LYS A 44 -11.07 6.98 14.21
C LYS A 44 -12.60 7.15 14.12
N GLY A 45 -13.31 6.13 14.59
CA GLY A 45 -14.77 6.11 14.65
C GLY A 45 -15.46 5.70 13.34
N ARG A 46 -14.69 5.41 12.27
CA ARG A 46 -15.23 4.78 11.06
C ARG A 46 -15.13 3.26 11.19
N PRO A 47 -16.21 2.51 10.90
CA PRO A 47 -16.14 1.05 10.90
C PRO A 47 -15.22 0.58 9.76
N MET A 48 -14.31 -0.34 10.07
CA MET A 48 -13.46 -0.99 9.06
C MET A 48 -14.34 -1.88 8.17
N PRO A 49 -14.22 -1.78 6.83
CA PRO A 49 -14.98 -2.62 5.93
C PRO A 49 -14.54 -4.09 6.06
N PRO A 50 -15.43 -5.06 5.81
CA PRO A 50 -15.09 -6.48 5.93
C PRO A 50 -14.25 -7.01 4.76
N ASN A 51 -14.19 -6.28 3.64
CA ASN A 51 -13.43 -6.62 2.42
C ASN A 51 -12.83 -5.33 1.85
N GLU A 52 -11.81 -5.45 1.00
CA GLU A 52 -11.21 -4.32 0.27
C GLU A 52 -10.76 -3.18 1.21
N ILE A 53 -10.17 -3.55 2.34
CA ILE A 53 -9.76 -2.62 3.41
C ILE A 53 -8.72 -1.63 2.88
N GLY A 54 -7.72 -2.14 2.17
CA GLY A 54 -6.67 -1.36 1.53
C GLY A 54 -7.21 -0.37 0.50
N GLU A 55 -8.09 -0.81 -0.39
CA GLU A 55 -8.72 0.07 -1.38
C GLU A 55 -9.50 1.20 -0.71
N THR A 56 -10.31 0.86 0.28
CA THR A 56 -11.13 1.85 0.98
C THR A 56 -10.27 2.85 1.76
N TYR A 57 -9.24 2.37 2.46
CA TYR A 57 -8.33 3.22 3.24
C TYR A 57 -7.61 4.22 2.34
N PHE A 58 -6.93 3.75 1.30
CA PHE A 58 -6.15 4.62 0.41
C PHE A 58 -7.03 5.51 -0.47
N HIS A 59 -8.28 5.12 -0.75
CA HIS A 59 -9.25 6.04 -1.34
C HIS A 59 -9.52 7.22 -0.41
N ILE A 60 -9.85 6.97 0.86
CA ILE A 60 -10.14 8.02 1.85
C ILE A 60 -8.90 8.90 2.11
N MET A 61 -7.73 8.29 2.28
CA MET A 61 -6.49 9.04 2.53
C MET A 61 -6.03 9.83 1.30
N GLY A 62 -6.25 9.29 0.09
CA GLY A 62 -5.99 9.97 -1.17
C GLY A 62 -6.91 11.17 -1.38
N GLU A 63 -8.20 11.10 -1.01
CA GLU A 63 -9.11 12.26 -1.01
C GLU A 63 -8.64 13.39 -0.08
N ARG A 64 -7.92 13.05 1.01
CA ARG A 64 -7.28 14.02 1.91
C ARG A 64 -5.94 14.54 1.39
N GLY A 65 -5.35 13.87 0.39
CA GLY A 65 -4.02 14.15 -0.11
C GLY A 65 -2.90 13.81 0.89
N GLU A 66 -3.13 12.85 1.79
CA GLU A 66 -2.22 12.55 2.90
C GLU A 66 -1.37 11.30 2.68
N GLU A 67 -1.96 10.23 2.14
CA GLU A 67 -1.27 8.95 1.96
C GLU A 67 -1.62 8.30 0.63
N PHE A 68 -0.63 7.67 0.01
CA PHE A 68 -0.73 7.04 -1.31
C PHE A 68 -0.03 5.67 -1.31
N PHE A 69 -0.52 4.76 -2.13
CA PHE A 69 0.07 3.44 -2.32
C PHE A 69 0.13 3.09 -3.80
N SER A 70 1.29 2.60 -4.24
CA SER A 70 1.51 2.19 -5.62
C SER A 70 2.34 0.91 -5.69
N VAL A 71 2.14 0.16 -6.78
CA VAL A 71 2.93 -1.03 -7.09
C VAL A 71 3.52 -0.87 -8.48
N HIS A 72 4.83 -1.02 -8.58
CA HIS A 72 5.59 -0.88 -9.80
C HIS A 72 6.25 -2.21 -10.18
N PRO A 73 5.94 -2.78 -11.36
CA PRO A 73 6.73 -3.90 -11.89
C PRO A 73 8.10 -3.38 -12.33
N CYS A 74 9.16 -4.04 -11.86
CA CYS A 74 10.54 -3.67 -12.14
C CYS A 74 11.37 -4.88 -12.59
N GLU A 75 12.47 -4.60 -13.29
CA GLU A 75 13.46 -5.60 -13.67
C GLU A 75 14.75 -5.37 -12.88
N VAL A 76 15.38 -6.45 -12.42
CA VAL A 76 16.67 -6.38 -11.72
C VAL A 76 17.80 -6.25 -12.73
N GLU A 77 18.53 -5.14 -12.65
CA GLU A 77 19.74 -4.89 -13.43
C GLU A 77 20.95 -5.69 -12.87
N LYS A 78 21.92 -5.96 -13.73
CA LYS A 78 23.13 -6.74 -13.42
C LYS A 78 24.34 -5.87 -13.18
#